data_AF-B9XBV1-F1
#
_entry.id   AF-B9XBV1-F1
#
_cell.length_a   1.000
_cell.length_b   1.000
_cell.length_c   1.000
_cell.angle_alpha   90.00
_cell.angle_beta   90.00
_cell.angle_gamma   90.00
#
_symmetry.space_group_name_H-M   'P 1'
#
loop_
_entity.id
_entity.type
_entity.pdbx_description
1 polymer ?
#
loop_
_entity_poly.entity_id
_entity_poly.type
_entity_poly.pdbx_seq_one_letter_code
_entity_poly.pdbx_strand_id
1 'polypeptide(L)'
;MNESRAACPKCKKDVMFSHQQGWGKCPECGFQFQDGFIEPPSTGLERKTARRTLLDMILIAFLISIAVILVGGAVLFAGCLVLSGGH
;
A
#
# COMPACT_ATOMS: atom_id res chain seq x y z
N MET A 1 -21.15 0.90 12.49
CA MET A 1 -21.38 -0.22 11.55
C MET A 1 -21.87 0.41 10.25
N ASN A 2 -21.03 0.49 9.21
CA ASN A 2 -21.38 1.14 7.95
C ASN A 2 -22.14 0.17 7.06
N GLU A 3 -23.47 0.14 7.24
CA GLU A 3 -24.38 -0.65 6.43
C GLU A 3 -24.46 -0.02 5.03
N SER A 4 -23.68 -0.56 4.09
CA SER A 4 -23.55 -0.01 2.74
C SER A 4 -24.76 -0.40 1.89
N ARG A 5 -25.83 0.42 1.95
CA ARG A 5 -26.92 0.36 0.97
C ARG A 5 -26.36 0.75 -0.39
N ALA A 6 -26.59 -0.07 -1.41
CA ALA A 6 -26.10 0.18 -2.75
C ALA A 6 -27.25 0.03 -3.76
N ALA A 7 -27.24 0.86 -4.79
CA ALA A 7 -28.22 0.79 -5.86
C ALA A 7 -28.03 -0.48 -6.68
N CYS A 8 -29.09 -1.26 -6.85
CA CYS A 8 -29.04 -2.44 -7.70
C CYS A 8 -28.95 -2.04 -9.18
N PRO A 9 -27.98 -2.55 -9.96
CA PRO A 9 -27.82 -2.17 -11.37
C PRO A 9 -29.01 -2.64 -12.24
N LYS A 10 -29.77 -3.64 -11.79
CA LYS A 10 -30.90 -4.21 -12.54
C LYS A 10 -32.23 -3.52 -12.23
N CYS A 11 -32.56 -3.35 -10.95
CA CYS A 11 -33.84 -2.76 -10.54
C CYS A 11 -33.76 -1.30 -10.10
N LYS A 12 -32.54 -0.72 -10.05
CA LYS A 12 -32.25 0.67 -9.66
C LYS A 12 -32.78 1.09 -8.28
N LYS A 13 -33.14 0.11 -7.44
CA LYS A 13 -33.53 0.34 -6.05
C LYS A 13 -32.31 0.29 -5.14
N ASP A 14 -32.31 1.13 -4.12
CA ASP A 14 -31.37 1.03 -3.02
C ASP A 14 -31.70 -0.19 -2.17
N VAL A 15 -30.79 -1.16 -2.18
CA VAL A 15 -30.98 -2.43 -1.48
C VAL A 15 -29.75 -2.74 -0.65
N MET A 16 -29.95 -3.53 0.40
CA MET A 16 -28.85 -4.20 1.09
C MET A 16 -28.65 -5.55 0.41
N PHE A 17 -27.49 -5.73 -0.21
CA PHE A 17 -27.16 -7.00 -0.85
C PHE A 17 -26.88 -8.05 0.21
N SER A 18 -27.48 -9.23 0.04
CA SER A 18 -27.18 -10.39 0.90
C SER A 18 -25.95 -11.10 0.34
N HIS A 19 -24.87 -11.09 1.12
CA HIS A 19 -23.61 -11.72 0.75
C HIS A 19 -23.57 -13.16 1.30
N GLN A 20 -23.58 -14.15 0.41
CA GLN A 20 -23.42 -15.56 0.78
C GLN A 20 -22.38 -16.22 -0.11
N GLN A 21 -21.38 -16.87 0.52
CA GLN A 21 -20.33 -17.64 -0.16
C GLN A 21 -19.61 -16.87 -1.28
N GLY A 22 -19.38 -15.57 -1.11
CA GLY A 22 -18.72 -14.74 -2.13
C GLY A 22 -19.63 -14.32 -3.28
N TRP A 23 -20.95 -14.31 -3.07
CA TRP A 23 -21.92 -13.75 -4.01
C TRP A 23 -22.85 -12.77 -3.31
N GLY A 24 -22.98 -11.57 -3.88
CA GLY A 24 -23.94 -10.57 -3.47
C GLY A 24 -25.25 -10.73 -4.24
N LYS A 25 -26.37 -10.91 -3.53
CA LYS A 25 -27.70 -11.07 -4.11
C LYS A 25 -28.63 -9.92 -3.73
N CYS A 26 -29.30 -9.34 -4.72
CA CYS A 26 -30.36 -8.36 -4.54
C CYS A 26 -31.64 -9.05 -4.04
N PRO A 27 -32.23 -8.63 -2.90
CA PRO A 27 -33.48 -9.21 -2.41
C PRO A 27 -34.68 -8.88 -3.29
N GLU A 28 -34.70 -7.68 -3.91
CA GLU A 28 -35.84 -7.20 -4.69
C GLU A 28 -36.00 -7.88 -6.06
N CYS A 29 -34.90 -8.07 -6.79
CA CYS A 29 -34.95 -8.57 -8.17
C CYS A 29 -34.16 -9.85 -8.41
N GLY A 30 -33.51 -10.40 -7.36
CA GLY A 30 -32.73 -11.62 -7.45
C GLY A 30 -31.43 -11.50 -8.26
N PHE A 31 -31.00 -10.29 -8.65
CA PHE A 31 -29.70 -10.07 -9.30
C PHE A 31 -28.56 -10.55 -8.41
N GLN A 32 -27.64 -11.35 -8.95
CA GLN A 32 -26.50 -11.91 -8.24
C GLN A 32 -25.21 -11.43 -8.91
N PHE A 33 -24.23 -11.02 -8.11
CA PHE A 33 -22.87 -10.71 -8.56
C PHE A 33 -21.85 -11.44 -7.68
N GLN A 34 -20.67 -11.74 -8.21
CA GLN A 34 -19.63 -12.41 -7.45
C GLN A 34 -18.80 -11.37 -6.68
N ASP A 35 -18.78 -11.47 -5.36
CA ASP A 35 -17.87 -10.72 -4.50
C ASP A 35 -16.43 -11.16 -4.78
N GLY A 36 -15.65 -10.25 -5.33
CA GLY A 36 -14.26 -10.50 -5.72
C GLY A 36 -13.92 -10.10 -7.14
N PHE A 37 -14.90 -9.91 -8.03
CA PHE A 37 -14.66 -9.32 -9.37
C PHE A 37 -14.86 -7.79 -9.39
N ILE A 38 -15.53 -7.27 -8.37
CA ILE A 38 -15.54 -5.85 -8.05
C ILE A 38 -14.79 -5.76 -6.74
N GLU A 39 -13.55 -5.28 -6.79
CA GLU A 39 -12.84 -4.85 -5.59
C GLU A 39 -13.81 -3.93 -4.82
N PRO A 40 -14.22 -4.29 -3.58
CA PRO A 40 -14.90 -3.30 -2.75
C PRO A 40 -13.98 -2.08 -2.70
N PRO A 41 -14.47 -0.82 -2.71
CA PRO A 41 -13.61 0.35 -2.57
C PRO A 41 -12.76 0.12 -1.33
N SER A 42 -11.53 -0.27 -1.57
CA SER A 42 -10.78 -1.07 -0.63
C SER A 42 -10.13 -0.07 0.29
N THR A 43 -10.80 0.21 1.41
CA THR A 43 -10.20 0.78 2.62
C THR A 43 -9.05 -0.09 3.18
N GLY A 44 -8.62 -1.13 2.46
CA GLY A 44 -7.40 -1.91 2.68
C GLY A 44 -6.28 -1.71 1.63
N LEU A 45 -6.55 -1.10 0.46
CA LEU A 45 -5.48 -0.81 -0.51
C LEU A 45 -4.59 0.32 -0.01
N GLU A 46 -5.14 1.31 0.68
CA GLU A 46 -4.35 2.36 1.33
C GLU A 46 -3.34 1.76 2.32
N ARG A 47 -3.71 0.69 3.02
CA ARG A 47 -2.80 0.04 3.98
C ARG A 47 -1.68 -0.74 3.31
N LYS A 48 -1.93 -1.39 2.16
CA LYS A 48 -0.88 -2.12 1.41
C LYS A 48 0.00 -1.18 0.61
N THR A 49 -0.57 -0.15 -0.02
CA THR A 49 0.19 0.90 -0.72
C THR A 49 1.01 1.70 0.28
N ALA A 50 0.43 2.21 1.36
CA ALA A 50 1.19 2.95 2.38
C ALA A 50 2.28 2.09 3.03
N ARG A 51 2.03 0.79 3.28
CA ARG A 51 3.06 -0.10 3.82
C ARG A 51 4.19 -0.35 2.82
N ARG A 52 3.90 -0.48 1.52
CA ARG A 52 4.94 -0.59 0.48
C ARG A 52 5.73 0.71 0.36
N THR A 53 5.06 1.85 0.33
CA THR A 53 5.71 3.17 0.23
C THR A 53 6.58 3.47 1.46
N LEU A 54 6.13 3.11 2.67
CA LEU A 54 6.93 3.25 3.88
C LEU A 54 8.16 2.36 3.87
N LEU A 55 8.03 1.10 3.42
CA LEU A 55 9.14 0.16 3.39
C LEU A 55 10.17 0.55 2.32
N ASP A 56 9.71 1.07 1.18
CA ASP A 56 10.55 1.60 0.11
C ASP A 56 11.31 2.86 0.56
N MET A 57 10.63 3.80 1.22
CA MET A 57 11.25 5.00 1.81
C MET A 57 12.32 4.64 2.86
N ILE A 58 12.04 3.68 3.75
CA ILE A 58 13.01 3.24 4.76
C ILE A 58 14.23 2.61 4.10
N LEU A 59 14.03 1.78 3.07
CA LEU A 59 15.12 1.15 2.33
C LEU A 59 16.00 2.19 1.63
N ILE A 60 15.39 3.17 0.95
CA ILE A 60 16.11 4.27 0.29
C ILE A 60 16.90 5.10 1.31
N ALA A 61 16.29 5.47 2.43
CA ALA A 61 16.97 6.24 3.48
C ALA A 61 18.17 5.47 4.06
N PHE A 62 18.03 4.15 4.24
CA PHE A 62 19.12 3.29 4.71
C PHE A 62 20.27 3.21 3.69
N LEU A 63 19.96 3.06 2.41
CA LEU A 63 20.96 3.05 1.33
C LEU A 63 21.72 4.38 1.23
N ILE A 64 21.01 5.51 1.32
CA ILE A 64 21.62 6.84 1.32
C ILE A 64 22.57 6.99 2.53
N SER A 65 22.13 6.56 3.71
CA SER A 65 22.94 6.64 4.94
C SER A 65 24.25 5.86 4.81
N ILE A 66 24.19 4.64 4.27
CA ILE A 66 25.39 3.84 4.00
C ILE A 66 26.30 4.53 2.98
N ALA A 67 25.75 5.06 1.90
CA ALA A 67 26.53 5.75 0.87
C ALA A 67 27.28 6.96 1.45
N VAL A 68 26.61 7.77 2.29
CA VAL A 68 27.23 8.93 2.96
C VAL A 68 28.34 8.49 3.91
N ILE A 69 28.14 7.42 4.69
CA ILE A 69 29.16 6.89 5.60
C ILE A 69 30.37 6.37 4.81
N LEU A 70 30.16 5.65 3.71
CA LEU A 70 31.25 5.13 2.88
C LEU A 70 32.05 6.27 2.23
N VAL A 71 31.37 7.26 1.66
CA VAL A 71 32.03 8.42 1.05
C VAL A 71 32.73 9.27 2.10
N GLY A 72 32.05 9.61 3.20
CA GLY A 72 32.62 10.38 4.29
C GLY A 72 33.79 9.67 4.96
N GLY A 73 33.66 8.36 5.19
CA GLY A 73 34.72 7.51 5.70
C GLY A 73 35.93 7.48 4.76
N ALA A 74 35.72 7.32 3.45
CA ALA A 74 36.80 7.35 2.47
C ALA A 74 37.54 8.69 2.44
N VAL A 75 36.80 9.82 2.52
CA VAL A 75 37.37 11.17 2.56
C VAL A 75 38.18 11.38 3.83
N LEU A 76 37.66 10.96 4.98
CA LEU A 76 38.37 11.03 6.26
C LEU A 76 39.62 10.13 6.26
N PHE A 77 39.52 8.94 5.67
CA PHE A 77 40.64 8.00 5.60
C PHE A 77 41.75 8.51 4.67
N ALA A 78 41.39 9.04 3.50
CA ALA A 78 42.33 9.67 2.57
C ALA A 78 42.96 10.93 3.18
N GLY A 79 42.16 11.76 3.87
CA GLY A 79 42.66 12.93 4.60
C GLY A 79 43.61 12.57 5.73
N CYS A 80 43.30 11.52 6.50
CA CYS A 80 44.19 11.00 7.56
C CYS A 80 45.52 10.51 6.99
N LEU A 81 45.52 9.78 5.87
CA LEU A 81 46.75 9.28 5.25
C LEU A 81 47.64 10.42 4.71
N VAL A 82 47.03 11.45 4.11
CA VAL A 82 47.77 12.64 3.65
C VAL A 82 48.38 13.42 4.80
N LEU A 83 47.68 13.53 5.94
CA LEU A 83 48.17 14.25 7.10
C LEU A 83 49.22 13.46 7.91
N SER A 84 49.15 12.12 7.88
CA SER A 84 50.03 11.26 8.69
C SER A 84 51.25 10.74 7.91
N GLY A 85 51.23 10.76 6.57
CA GLY A 85 52.33 10.32 5.71
C GLY A 85 53.27 11.43 5.26
N GLY A 86 53.06 12.66 5.73
CA GLY A 86 53.93 13.81 5.48
C GLY A 86 54.90 14.05 6.63
N HIS A 87 55.81 13.12 6.89
CA HIS A 87 57.04 13.37 7.65
C HIS A 87 58.14 12.39 7.21
#